data_AF-A0A1Y2FRJ2-F1
#
_entry.id   AF-A0A1Y2FRJ2-F1
#
_cell.length_a   1.000
_cell.length_b   1.000
_cell.length_c   1.000
_cell.angle_alpha   90.00
_cell.angle_beta   90.00
_cell.angle_gamma   90.00
#
_symmetry.space_group_name_H-M   'P 1'
#
loop_
_entity.id
_entity.type
_entity.pdbx_description
1 polymer ?
#
loop_
_entity_poly.entity_id
_entity_poly.type
_entity_poly.pdbx_seq_one_letter_code
_entity_poly.pdbx_strand_id
1 'polypeptide(L)'
;MYARSNDKVGFNIKLKKKFLGRKNIRIRPDPSDKSHLRSKLCCDIANRMGLPSIQAIYARLYMNNEYWGLYTLMDSIKTSWIKQTFNPSEDEVTTLYHCKNRGADLTIGSEDKCFNANDDYQNMEAFNQFIQEINTATTTEEIEKVLEVDVFLKFMAMEWLIGSFDHFLVLGHNFYLYKRESDNKWIIIEYDYDNTFGNGNNSSNFGDFWNFNGFNGGANAKNEIVKYTFDYWELDHPIIDILVHKNPERFTKIIHDVLVSAFNPSILNEHIDELREFLLPYIKEDTTPNADGNLPGRINKKGNKKIHTVSDFESDIENKLKNWIKTKFEVACEEYGLDQNEIIRESSNNNEDNNEDNNEENNEENNEENNEDNNEDNNEDNNENFESKALTNNDETPNENKRKRTLFKYHDNKISDDCWSEILGYSCCKKNCKVVYIDNNGKWGIENNQRCGINESICNSKSASLQCYGEITKKYPCCKECKTVYIDKDGEWGFENNSLCSIKYSCV
;
A
#
# COMPACT_ATOMS: atom_id res chain seq x y z
N MET A 1 9.95 -4.02 5.07
CA MET A 1 9.03 -3.84 3.93
C MET A 1 8.55 -5.21 3.46
N TYR A 2 7.33 -5.60 3.84
CA TYR A 2 6.78 -6.95 3.59
C TYR A 2 6.65 -7.28 2.10
N ALA A 3 6.21 -6.34 1.26
CA ALA A 3 6.05 -6.57 -0.19
C ALA A 3 7.36 -6.97 -0.92
N ARG A 4 8.54 -6.68 -0.35
CA ARG A 4 9.85 -7.08 -0.91
C ARG A 4 10.41 -8.36 -0.28
N SER A 5 9.70 -8.97 0.67
CA SER A 5 10.11 -10.23 1.30
C SER A 5 9.66 -11.47 0.52
N ASN A 6 8.84 -11.33 -0.52
CA ASN A 6 8.37 -12.42 -1.38
C ASN A 6 9.22 -12.55 -2.66
N ASP A 7 9.11 -13.71 -3.31
CA ASP A 7 9.83 -14.05 -4.54
C ASP A 7 9.41 -13.20 -5.76
N LYS A 8 8.10 -12.92 -5.89
CA LYS A 8 7.54 -11.91 -6.80
C LYS A 8 7.50 -10.55 -6.11
N VAL A 9 8.02 -9.51 -6.75
CA VAL A 9 8.16 -8.17 -6.14
C VAL A 9 7.33 -7.12 -6.88
N GLY A 10 6.79 -6.15 -6.12
CA GLY A 10 6.08 -5.01 -6.68
C GLY A 10 6.97 -3.79 -6.95
N PHE A 11 6.44 -2.88 -7.77
CA PHE A 11 7.13 -1.67 -8.23
C PHE A 11 6.29 -0.43 -7.99
N ASN A 12 6.92 0.62 -7.43
CA ASN A 12 6.37 1.97 -7.42
C ASN A 12 7.08 2.74 -8.52
N ILE A 13 6.33 3.21 -9.52
CA ILE A 13 6.90 3.82 -10.73
C ILE A 13 6.49 5.29 -10.80
N LYS A 14 7.49 6.17 -10.88
CA LYS A 14 7.32 7.59 -11.20
C LYS A 14 7.64 7.79 -12.67
N LEU A 15 6.63 8.17 -13.45
CA LEU A 15 6.74 8.36 -14.89
C LEU A 15 7.28 9.76 -15.23
N LYS A 16 8.05 9.86 -16.32
CA LYS A 16 8.52 11.15 -16.85
C LYS A 16 7.37 11.96 -17.47
N LYS A 17 6.50 11.28 -18.23
CA LYS A 17 5.26 11.81 -18.80
C LYS A 17 4.08 11.14 -18.12
N LYS A 18 2.95 11.84 -18.01
CA LYS A 18 1.72 11.26 -17.48
C LYS A 18 1.25 10.11 -18.39
N PHE A 19 0.67 9.08 -17.78
CA PHE A 19 -0.04 7.99 -18.45
C PHE A 19 -1.44 7.93 -17.85
N LEU A 20 -2.49 8.09 -18.67
CA LEU A 20 -3.89 8.19 -18.20
C LEU A 20 -4.07 9.24 -17.07
N GLY A 21 -3.42 10.40 -17.23
CA GLY A 21 -3.40 11.46 -16.22
C GLY A 21 -2.46 11.20 -15.02
N ARG A 22 -2.00 9.98 -14.82
CA ARG A 22 -1.17 9.59 -13.65
C ARG A 22 0.32 9.79 -13.88
N LYS A 23 0.99 10.37 -12.89
CA LYS A 23 2.47 10.46 -12.84
C LYS A 23 3.10 9.36 -11.99
N ASN A 24 2.36 8.82 -11.02
CA ASN A 24 2.81 7.78 -10.12
C ASN A 24 1.83 6.61 -10.20
N ILE A 25 2.36 5.42 -10.48
CA ILE A 25 1.58 4.18 -10.57
C ILE A 25 2.26 3.10 -9.73
N ARG A 26 1.48 2.12 -9.29
CA ARG A 26 1.97 0.94 -8.58
C ARG A 26 1.70 -0.31 -9.40
N ILE A 27 2.67 -1.19 -9.48
CA ILE A 27 2.52 -2.52 -10.09
C ILE A 27 2.69 -3.54 -8.96
N ARG A 28 1.62 -4.23 -8.61
CA ARG A 28 1.54 -5.06 -7.41
C ARG A 28 1.33 -6.54 -7.76
N PRO A 29 2.14 -7.45 -7.17
CA PRO A 29 1.99 -8.88 -7.38
C PRO A 29 0.98 -9.53 -6.43
N ASP A 30 0.59 -8.83 -5.35
CA ASP A 30 -0.25 -9.29 -4.24
C ASP A 30 -0.04 -10.77 -3.89
N PRO A 31 1.18 -11.15 -3.45
CA PRO A 31 1.66 -12.51 -3.52
C PRO A 31 0.99 -13.45 -2.49
N SER A 32 0.26 -12.90 -1.52
CA SER A 32 -0.59 -13.64 -0.59
C SER A 32 -1.98 -13.93 -1.15
N ASP A 33 -2.45 -13.15 -2.12
CA ASP A 33 -3.78 -13.27 -2.70
C ASP A 33 -3.79 -14.37 -3.78
N LYS A 34 -4.38 -15.52 -3.45
CA LYS A 34 -4.53 -16.64 -4.39
C LYS A 34 -5.59 -16.38 -5.45
N SER A 35 -6.59 -15.54 -5.17
CA SER A 35 -7.63 -15.23 -6.14
C SER A 35 -7.17 -14.16 -7.13
N HIS A 36 -6.16 -13.36 -6.81
CA HIS A 36 -5.76 -12.19 -7.61
C HIS A 36 -6.89 -11.16 -7.82
N LEU A 37 -8.01 -11.28 -7.09
CA LEU A 37 -9.19 -10.43 -7.27
C LEU A 37 -9.33 -9.39 -6.18
N ARG A 38 -8.77 -9.59 -4.98
CA ARG A 38 -9.18 -8.84 -3.79
C ARG A 38 -8.95 -7.34 -3.90
N SER A 39 -7.75 -6.95 -4.33
CA SER A 39 -7.43 -5.53 -4.50
C SER A 39 -8.30 -4.87 -5.57
N LYS A 40 -8.55 -5.54 -6.71
CA LYS A 40 -9.43 -5.05 -7.77
C LYS A 40 -10.86 -4.90 -7.27
N LEU A 41 -11.38 -5.95 -6.63
CA LEU A 41 -12.75 -6.01 -6.14
C LEU A 41 -13.03 -4.93 -5.08
N CYS A 42 -12.11 -4.70 -4.13
CA CYS A 42 -12.26 -3.62 -3.15
C CYS A 42 -12.24 -2.24 -3.82
N CYS A 43 -11.35 -2.01 -4.81
CA CYS A 43 -11.38 -0.76 -5.57
C CYS A 43 -12.74 -0.60 -6.27
N ASP A 44 -13.27 -1.65 -6.89
CA ASP A 44 -14.55 -1.59 -7.60
C ASP A 44 -15.72 -1.32 -6.68
N ILE A 45 -15.76 -1.97 -5.51
CA ILE A 45 -16.77 -1.72 -4.47
C ILE A 45 -16.74 -0.24 -4.05
N ALA A 46 -15.56 0.30 -3.73
CA ALA A 46 -15.42 1.70 -3.34
C ALA A 46 -15.84 2.67 -4.46
N ASN A 47 -15.41 2.43 -5.71
CA ASN A 47 -15.77 3.26 -6.85
C ASN A 47 -17.29 3.19 -7.14
N ARG A 48 -17.90 2.00 -7.03
CA ARG A 48 -19.35 1.79 -7.24
C ARG A 48 -20.21 2.51 -6.20
N MET A 49 -19.70 2.69 -4.99
CA MET A 49 -20.35 3.50 -3.95
C MET A 49 -20.13 5.02 -4.12
N GLY A 50 -19.42 5.44 -5.17
CA GLY A 50 -19.06 6.84 -5.41
C GLY A 50 -18.02 7.40 -4.43
N LEU A 51 -17.24 6.54 -3.77
CA LEU A 51 -16.19 6.99 -2.85
C LEU A 51 -14.96 7.45 -3.64
N PRO A 52 -14.19 8.44 -3.14
CA PRO A 52 -12.89 8.74 -3.73
C PRO A 52 -11.96 7.56 -3.50
N SER A 53 -11.74 6.78 -4.54
CA SER A 53 -10.97 5.55 -4.46
C SER A 53 -9.91 5.48 -5.54
N ILE A 54 -8.84 4.75 -5.24
CA ILE A 54 -7.87 4.37 -6.26
C ILE A 54 -8.51 3.43 -7.28
N GLN A 55 -8.02 3.49 -8.52
CA GLN A 55 -8.36 2.52 -9.54
C GLN A 55 -7.34 1.39 -9.59
N ALA A 56 -7.81 0.22 -9.99
CA ALA A 56 -7.00 -0.97 -10.21
C ALA A 56 -7.38 -1.62 -11.55
N ILE A 57 -6.38 -2.03 -12.32
CA ILE A 57 -6.55 -2.84 -13.54
C ILE A 57 -5.48 -3.94 -13.55
N TYR A 58 -5.58 -4.88 -14.49
CA TYR A 58 -4.58 -5.93 -14.66
C TYR A 58 -3.55 -5.58 -15.73
N ALA A 59 -2.32 -6.04 -15.54
CA ALA A 59 -1.23 -5.83 -16.48
C ALA A 59 -0.38 -7.10 -16.64
N ARG A 60 -0.07 -7.43 -17.89
CA ARG A 60 1.01 -8.35 -18.24
C ARG A 60 2.31 -7.54 -18.26
N LEU A 61 3.21 -7.82 -17.33
CA LEU A 61 4.47 -7.10 -17.22
C LEU A 61 5.55 -7.77 -18.06
N TYR A 62 6.22 -6.98 -18.90
CA TYR A 62 7.44 -7.40 -19.60
C TYR A 62 8.60 -6.49 -19.19
N MET A 63 9.75 -7.08 -18.89
CA MET A 63 10.99 -6.33 -18.71
C MET A 63 12.08 -6.93 -19.59
N ASN A 64 12.71 -6.09 -20.41
CA ASN A 64 13.70 -6.50 -21.42
C ASN A 64 13.19 -7.63 -22.34
N ASN A 65 11.94 -7.53 -22.80
CA ASN A 65 11.24 -8.52 -23.63
C ASN A 65 11.02 -9.89 -22.96
N GLU A 66 11.29 -10.03 -21.67
CA GLU A 66 10.96 -11.21 -20.88
C GLU A 66 9.61 -11.00 -20.19
N TYR A 67 8.75 -12.01 -20.19
CA TYR A 67 7.49 -11.97 -19.44
C TYR A 67 7.76 -12.15 -17.94
N TRP A 68 7.36 -11.16 -17.16
CA TRP A 68 7.54 -11.12 -15.71
C TRP A 68 6.26 -11.46 -14.95
N GLY A 69 5.16 -11.73 -15.64
CA GLY A 69 3.95 -12.23 -15.02
C GLY A 69 2.77 -11.26 -15.05
N LEU A 70 1.67 -11.73 -14.48
CA LEU A 70 0.45 -10.98 -14.21
C LEU A 70 0.63 -10.13 -12.94
N TYR A 71 0.23 -8.87 -13.01
CA TYR A 71 0.24 -7.91 -11.90
C TYR A 71 -1.04 -7.07 -11.90
N THR A 72 -1.34 -6.48 -10.76
CA THR A 72 -2.33 -5.41 -10.62
C THR A 72 -1.63 -4.06 -10.82
N LEU A 73 -2.04 -3.29 -11.82
CA LEU A 73 -1.66 -1.90 -12.00
C LEU A 73 -2.65 -1.01 -11.24
N MET A 74 -2.15 -0.17 -10.36
CA MET A 74 -2.99 0.65 -9.48
C MET A 74 -2.52 2.09 -9.44
N ASP A 75 -3.43 2.98 -9.08
CA ASP A 75 -3.11 4.35 -8.72
C ASP A 75 -2.14 4.41 -7.53
N SER A 76 -1.33 5.47 -7.50
CA SER A 76 -0.63 5.88 -6.29
C SER A 76 -1.16 7.23 -5.85
N ILE A 77 -1.79 7.25 -4.67
CA ILE A 77 -2.21 8.50 -4.04
C ILE A 77 -0.98 9.34 -3.74
N LYS A 78 -0.93 10.50 -4.40
CA LYS A 78 0.09 11.56 -4.31
C LYS A 78 -0.59 12.88 -4.64
N THR A 79 0.09 14.01 -4.45
CA THR A 79 -0.43 15.35 -4.79
C THR A 79 -0.99 15.44 -6.21
N SER A 80 -0.36 14.75 -7.18
CA SER A 80 -0.87 14.69 -8.56
C SER A 80 -2.22 13.98 -8.71
N TRP A 81 -2.48 12.96 -7.88
CA TRP A 81 -3.76 12.25 -7.88
C TRP A 81 -4.85 13.14 -7.28
N ILE A 82 -4.56 13.81 -6.15
CA ILE A 82 -5.49 14.78 -5.54
C ILE A 82 -5.88 15.88 -6.52
N LYS A 83 -4.92 16.42 -7.27
CA LYS A 83 -5.22 17.43 -8.29
C LYS A 83 -6.18 16.94 -9.37
N GLN A 84 -6.06 15.68 -9.76
CA GLN A 84 -6.92 15.09 -10.79
C GLN A 84 -8.31 14.77 -10.24
N THR A 85 -8.40 14.28 -9.01
CA THR A 85 -9.67 13.83 -8.41
C THR A 85 -10.50 14.97 -7.86
N PHE A 86 -9.88 15.94 -7.18
CA PHE A 86 -10.58 17.01 -6.46
C PHE A 86 -10.45 18.39 -7.10
N ASN A 87 -9.59 18.53 -8.11
CA ASN A 87 -9.36 19.79 -8.84
C ASN A 87 -9.25 21.04 -7.94
N PRO A 88 -8.41 21.02 -6.88
CA PRO A 88 -8.19 22.18 -6.02
C PRO A 88 -7.60 23.34 -6.82
N SER A 89 -7.89 24.57 -6.39
CA SER A 89 -7.37 25.77 -7.03
C SER A 89 -5.88 25.98 -6.74
N GLU A 90 -5.40 25.45 -5.61
CA GLU A 90 -4.00 25.55 -5.19
C GLU A 90 -3.03 24.81 -6.13
N ASP A 91 -1.97 25.52 -6.51
CA ASP A 91 -0.87 24.95 -7.30
C ASP A 91 -0.07 23.89 -6.53
N GLU A 92 -0.09 23.88 -5.20
CA GLU A 92 0.57 22.87 -4.40
C GLU A 92 -0.41 22.26 -3.39
N VAL A 93 -0.51 20.93 -3.39
CA VAL A 93 -1.32 20.22 -2.40
C VAL A 93 -0.50 20.10 -1.12
N THR A 94 -0.89 20.85 -0.10
CA THR A 94 -0.19 20.92 1.21
C THR A 94 -0.89 20.16 2.32
N THR A 95 -2.15 19.75 2.14
CA THR A 95 -3.02 19.18 3.17
C THR A 95 -3.34 17.69 2.95
N LEU A 96 -2.49 16.95 2.23
CA LEU A 96 -2.62 15.51 2.05
C LEU A 96 -1.70 14.78 3.04
N TYR A 97 -2.26 13.93 3.89
CA TYR A 97 -1.52 13.20 4.92
C TYR A 97 -1.68 11.69 4.72
N HIS A 98 -0.58 10.96 4.82
CA HIS A 98 -0.49 9.51 4.64
C HIS A 98 -0.29 8.82 5.99
N CYS A 99 -1.32 8.10 6.45
CA CYS A 99 -1.30 7.29 7.66
C CYS A 99 -0.86 5.86 7.32
N LYS A 100 0.46 5.65 7.42
CA LYS A 100 1.16 4.44 6.92
C LYS A 100 1.89 3.66 7.99
N ASN A 101 1.74 4.08 9.24
CA ASN A 101 2.18 3.33 10.40
C ASN A 101 0.93 2.92 11.18
N ARG A 102 0.97 1.74 11.81
CA ARG A 102 -0.15 1.22 12.60
C ARG A 102 -0.43 2.10 13.82
N GLY A 103 -1.70 2.18 14.21
CA GLY A 103 -2.20 2.94 15.35
C GLY A 103 -2.66 4.36 15.00
N ALA A 104 -2.94 4.66 13.73
CA ALA A 104 -3.59 5.89 13.33
C ALA A 104 -5.12 5.76 13.51
N ASP A 105 -5.63 6.18 14.66
CA ASP A 105 -7.03 6.02 15.09
C ASP A 105 -7.77 7.34 15.32
N LEU A 106 -7.16 8.46 14.89
CA LEU A 106 -7.66 9.84 15.07
C LEU A 106 -7.73 10.31 16.53
N THR A 107 -7.15 9.58 17.50
CA THR A 107 -7.02 10.06 18.88
C THR A 107 -5.78 10.95 19.05
N ILE A 108 -5.73 11.75 20.12
CA ILE A 108 -4.55 12.56 20.46
C ILE A 108 -3.32 11.66 20.63
N GLY A 109 -2.25 11.98 19.90
CA GLY A 109 -1.00 11.25 19.87
C GLY A 109 -0.87 10.31 18.66
N SER A 110 -1.99 9.92 18.03
CA SER A 110 -1.99 9.07 16.83
C SER A 110 -1.49 9.80 15.58
N GLU A 111 -1.41 11.14 15.61
CA GLU A 111 -0.89 11.94 14.51
C GLU A 111 0.55 11.60 14.13
N ASP A 112 1.34 11.03 15.05
CA ASP A 112 2.72 10.58 14.81
C ASP A 112 2.82 9.39 13.83
N LYS A 113 1.68 8.74 13.53
CA LYS A 113 1.55 7.65 12.57
C LYS A 113 1.33 8.13 11.14
N CYS A 114 1.05 9.43 10.98
CA CYS A 114 0.73 10.05 9.71
C CYS A 114 1.82 11.07 9.30
N PHE A 115 1.98 11.27 7.99
CA PHE A 115 3.00 12.17 7.44
C PHE A 115 2.44 12.95 6.25
N ASN A 116 2.88 14.18 6.04
CA ASN A 116 2.51 14.90 4.83
C ASN A 116 3.01 14.15 3.59
N ALA A 117 2.10 13.84 2.67
CA ALA A 117 2.36 13.06 1.47
C ALA A 117 3.03 13.87 0.36
N ASN A 118 3.12 15.20 0.53
CA ASN A 118 3.97 16.06 -0.27
C ASN A 118 5.42 15.93 0.23
N ASP A 119 6.25 15.21 -0.52
CA ASP A 119 7.63 14.90 -0.13
C ASP A 119 8.50 16.17 0.06
N ASP A 120 8.10 17.30 -0.54
CA ASP A 120 8.80 18.60 -0.46
C ASP A 120 8.21 19.54 0.63
N TYR A 121 7.09 19.17 1.26
CA TYR A 121 6.40 19.97 2.28
C TYR A 121 5.95 19.09 3.46
N GLN A 122 6.65 19.17 4.60
CA GLN A 122 6.48 18.25 5.72
C GLN A 122 5.76 18.86 6.94
N ASN A 123 5.00 19.95 6.76
CA ASN A 123 4.26 20.59 7.84
C ASN A 123 3.02 19.74 8.25
N MET A 124 2.83 19.61 9.57
CA MET A 124 1.76 18.82 10.20
C MET A 124 0.73 19.67 10.97
N GLU A 125 0.86 21.00 10.98
CA GLU A 125 0.03 21.89 11.80
C GLU A 125 -1.46 21.75 11.51
N ALA A 126 -1.85 21.73 10.24
CA ALA A 126 -3.25 21.54 9.84
C ALA A 126 -3.80 20.18 10.30
N PHE A 127 -3.00 19.12 10.22
CA PHE A 127 -3.39 17.79 10.66
C PHE A 127 -3.50 17.71 12.19
N ASN A 128 -2.54 18.27 12.90
CA ASN A 128 -2.58 18.33 14.37
C ASN A 128 -3.80 19.11 14.86
N GLN A 129 -4.14 20.21 14.19
CA GLN A 129 -5.35 20.96 14.49
C GLN A 129 -6.61 20.13 14.25
N PHE A 130 -6.69 19.41 13.12
CA PHE A 130 -7.80 18.50 12.84
C PHE A 130 -7.98 17.43 13.92
N ILE A 131 -6.88 16.81 14.36
CA ILE A 131 -6.91 15.81 15.44
C ILE A 131 -7.42 16.44 16.74
N GLN A 132 -6.99 17.66 17.08
CA GLN A 132 -7.54 18.38 18.24
C GLN A 132 -9.05 18.64 18.07
N GLU A 133 -9.48 19.14 16.92
CA GLU A 133 -10.89 19.43 16.64
C GLU A 133 -11.78 18.19 16.80
N ILE A 134 -11.38 17.05 16.22
CA ILE A 134 -12.08 15.76 16.36
C ILE A 134 -12.15 15.30 17.82
N ASN A 135 -11.06 15.41 18.59
CA ASN A 135 -11.04 14.94 19.98
C ASN A 135 -11.76 15.90 20.95
N THR A 136 -12.01 17.15 20.55
CA THR A 136 -12.84 18.08 21.31
C THR A 136 -14.33 17.99 20.98
N ALA A 137 -14.67 17.41 19.82
CA ALA A 137 -16.06 17.25 19.41
C ALA A 137 -16.79 16.24 20.30
N THR A 138 -18.02 16.58 20.65
CA THR A 138 -18.90 15.75 21.49
C THR A 138 -20.18 15.34 20.77
N THR A 139 -20.48 15.95 19.62
CA THR A 139 -21.65 15.66 18.79
C THR A 139 -21.28 15.40 17.33
N THR A 140 -22.19 14.76 16.60
CA THR A 140 -22.06 14.52 15.16
C THR A 140 -21.90 15.83 14.38
N GLU A 141 -22.68 16.85 14.71
CA GLU A 141 -22.67 18.15 14.00
C GLU A 141 -21.34 18.90 14.17
N GLU A 142 -20.63 18.68 15.28
CA GLU A 142 -19.29 19.24 15.48
C GLU A 142 -18.26 18.56 14.58
N ILE A 143 -18.33 17.23 14.46
CA ILE A 143 -17.48 16.45 13.57
C ILE A 143 -17.75 16.80 12.10
N GLU A 144 -19.02 16.96 11.71
CA GLU A 144 -19.41 17.28 10.33
C GLU A 144 -18.88 18.63 9.81
N LYS A 145 -18.50 19.55 10.69
CA LYS A 145 -17.85 20.81 10.31
C LYS A 145 -16.45 20.60 9.76
N VAL A 146 -15.79 19.50 10.15
CA VAL A 146 -14.39 19.25 9.83
C VAL A 146 -14.20 17.97 9.04
N LEU A 147 -15.08 16.97 9.12
CA LEU A 147 -14.96 15.68 8.43
C LEU A 147 -16.15 15.45 7.51
N GLU A 148 -15.88 14.86 6.34
CA GLU A 148 -16.92 14.30 5.48
C GLU A 148 -17.43 12.97 6.08
N VAL A 149 -18.40 13.07 6.98
CA VAL A 149 -18.89 11.97 7.81
C VAL A 149 -19.50 10.84 6.98
N ASP A 150 -20.25 11.12 5.90
CA ASP A 150 -20.89 10.06 5.12
C ASP A 150 -19.86 9.22 4.34
N VAL A 151 -18.82 9.86 3.79
CA VAL A 151 -17.73 9.13 3.16
C VAL A 151 -16.96 8.31 4.20
N PHE A 152 -16.67 8.89 5.36
CA PHE A 152 -15.99 8.18 6.44
C PHE A 152 -16.78 6.92 6.85
N LEU A 153 -18.08 7.06 7.15
CA LEU A 153 -18.92 5.95 7.59
C LEU A 153 -19.12 4.89 6.50
N LYS A 154 -19.19 5.26 5.22
CA LYS A 154 -19.21 4.29 4.11
C LYS A 154 -17.93 3.47 4.03
N PHE A 155 -16.77 4.08 4.25
CA PHE A 155 -15.51 3.36 4.37
C PHE A 155 -15.49 2.45 5.60
N MET A 156 -15.98 2.90 6.76
CA MET A 156 -16.07 2.03 7.96
C MET A 156 -16.98 0.82 7.73
N ALA A 157 -18.14 1.02 7.10
CA ALA A 157 -19.02 -0.05 6.68
C ALA A 157 -18.30 -1.03 5.74
N MET A 158 -17.60 -0.49 4.74
CA MET A 158 -16.83 -1.28 3.78
C MET A 158 -15.71 -2.09 4.46
N GLU A 159 -14.89 -1.48 5.33
CA GLU A 159 -13.82 -2.16 6.06
C GLU A 159 -14.35 -3.39 6.81
N TRP A 160 -15.47 -3.23 7.51
CA TRP A 160 -16.12 -4.31 8.22
C TRP A 160 -16.64 -5.41 7.27
N LEU A 161 -17.35 -5.04 6.20
CA LEU A 161 -17.93 -5.98 5.23
C LEU A 161 -16.85 -6.77 4.46
N ILE A 162 -15.78 -6.11 4.01
CA ILE A 162 -14.65 -6.78 3.35
C ILE A 162 -13.75 -7.48 4.37
N GLY A 163 -13.97 -7.29 5.67
CA GLY A 163 -13.17 -7.89 6.74
C GLY A 163 -11.74 -7.40 6.76
N SER A 164 -11.50 -6.12 6.49
CA SER A 164 -10.16 -5.56 6.50
C SER A 164 -9.72 -5.20 7.90
N PHE A 165 -8.65 -5.84 8.35
CA PHE A 165 -8.04 -5.57 9.64
C PHE A 165 -6.84 -4.62 9.54
N ASP A 166 -6.34 -4.35 8.33
CA ASP A 166 -5.13 -3.55 8.09
C ASP A 166 -5.45 -2.09 7.70
N HIS A 167 -6.69 -1.66 7.98
CA HIS A 167 -7.16 -0.29 7.77
C HIS A 167 -7.54 0.40 9.10
N PHE A 168 -8.42 1.42 9.08
CA PHE A 168 -8.68 2.31 10.20
C PHE A 168 -9.21 1.59 11.43
N LEU A 169 -10.29 0.79 11.30
CA LEU A 169 -11.04 0.25 12.43
C LEU A 169 -10.19 -0.65 13.33
N VAL A 170 -9.28 -1.42 12.74
CA VAL A 170 -8.54 -2.44 13.50
C VAL A 170 -7.09 -2.01 13.74
N LEU A 171 -6.28 -1.88 12.69
CA LEU A 171 -4.85 -1.57 12.85
C LEU A 171 -4.51 -0.08 12.78
N GLY A 172 -5.46 0.79 12.45
CA GLY A 172 -5.20 2.21 12.22
C GLY A 172 -4.11 2.42 11.17
N HIS A 173 -4.32 1.93 9.94
CA HIS A 173 -3.26 1.86 8.93
C HIS A 173 -3.81 2.04 7.50
N ASN A 174 -2.95 2.22 6.50
CA ASN A 174 -3.31 2.19 5.07
C ASN A 174 -4.41 3.17 4.58
N PHE A 175 -4.44 4.39 5.13
CA PHE A 175 -5.31 5.44 4.60
C PHE A 175 -4.59 6.78 4.46
N TYR A 176 -5.23 7.67 3.71
CA TYR A 176 -4.87 9.08 3.61
C TYR A 176 -6.01 9.94 4.13
N LEU A 177 -5.67 11.12 4.62
CA LEU A 177 -6.60 12.19 4.92
C LEU A 177 -6.23 13.41 4.09
N TYR A 178 -7.23 13.99 3.44
CA TYR A 178 -7.07 15.19 2.63
C TYR A 178 -8.08 16.24 3.04
N LYS A 179 -7.61 17.46 3.34
CA LYS A 179 -8.51 18.60 3.56
C LYS A 179 -8.85 19.26 2.23
N ARG A 180 -10.13 19.16 1.82
CA ARG A 180 -10.63 19.77 0.60
C ARG A 180 -10.76 21.28 0.75
N GLU A 181 -10.41 22.01 -0.30
CA GLU A 181 -10.56 23.46 -0.35
C GLU A 181 -12.02 23.89 -0.50
N SER A 182 -12.82 23.09 -1.22
CA SER A 182 -14.22 23.39 -1.59
C SER A 182 -15.12 23.67 -0.39
N ASP A 183 -14.90 22.97 0.72
CA ASP A 183 -15.74 23.02 1.91
C ASP A 183 -14.96 22.94 3.23
N ASN A 184 -13.63 22.93 3.17
CA ASN A 184 -12.73 22.80 4.32
C ASN A 184 -12.89 21.49 5.11
N LYS A 185 -13.55 20.48 4.55
CA LYS A 185 -13.72 19.18 5.19
C LYS A 185 -12.59 18.24 4.82
N TRP A 186 -12.23 17.40 5.79
CA TRP A 186 -11.34 16.28 5.64
C TRP A 186 -12.09 15.09 5.02
N ILE A 187 -11.43 14.38 4.12
CA ILE A 187 -11.93 13.13 3.55
C ILE A 187 -10.90 12.03 3.71
N ILE A 188 -11.36 10.85 4.10
CA ILE A 188 -10.55 9.63 4.16
C ILE A 188 -10.49 8.98 2.78
N ILE A 189 -9.32 8.44 2.44
CA ILE A 189 -9.06 7.72 1.20
C ILE A 189 -8.20 6.51 1.53
N GLU A 190 -8.74 5.31 1.34
CA GLU A 190 -8.05 4.05 1.64
C GLU A 190 -7.27 3.49 0.44
N TYR A 191 -6.31 2.60 0.72
CA TYR A 191 -5.54 1.87 -0.28
C TYR A 191 -4.96 0.59 0.31
N ASP A 192 -4.48 -0.35 -0.51
CA ASP A 192 -3.81 -1.58 -0.04
C ASP A 192 -4.76 -2.66 0.52
N TYR A 193 -5.65 -3.15 -0.35
CA TYR A 193 -6.72 -4.10 -0.01
C TYR A 193 -6.34 -5.59 -0.13
N ASP A 194 -5.08 -5.96 -0.01
CA ASP A 194 -4.63 -7.36 -0.17
C ASP A 194 -5.08 -8.28 0.99
N ASN A 195 -5.25 -7.74 2.19
CA ASN A 195 -5.70 -8.44 3.39
C ASN A 195 -7.21 -8.25 3.65
N THR A 196 -8.02 -8.83 2.78
CA THR A 196 -9.50 -8.73 2.78
C THR A 196 -10.14 -10.08 2.45
N PHE A 197 -11.45 -10.20 2.69
CA PHE A 197 -12.26 -11.39 2.41
C PHE A 197 -11.66 -12.68 3.00
N GLY A 198 -11.23 -12.60 4.26
CA GLY A 198 -10.63 -13.72 4.98
C GLY A 198 -9.17 -14.01 4.63
N ASN A 199 -8.55 -13.29 3.68
CA ASN A 199 -7.12 -13.40 3.43
C ASN A 199 -6.32 -12.67 4.52
N GLY A 200 -5.27 -13.33 5.04
CA GLY A 200 -4.49 -12.82 6.18
C GLY A 200 -5.15 -13.02 7.55
N ASN A 201 -6.44 -13.35 7.60
CA ASN A 201 -7.19 -13.63 8.83
C ASN A 201 -6.86 -15.02 9.38
N ASN A 202 -5.78 -15.12 10.18
CA ASN A 202 -5.51 -16.30 11.01
C ASN A 202 -5.95 -16.04 12.45
N SER A 203 -6.76 -16.95 13.01
CA SER A 203 -7.30 -16.85 14.37
C SER A 203 -6.25 -16.70 15.46
N SER A 204 -5.04 -17.24 15.26
CA SER A 204 -3.90 -17.02 16.16
C SER A 204 -3.43 -15.55 16.16
N ASN A 205 -3.31 -14.93 14.99
CA ASN A 205 -2.86 -13.54 14.87
C ASN A 205 -3.94 -12.55 15.30
N PHE A 206 -5.20 -12.86 15.03
CA PHE A 206 -6.35 -12.08 15.49
C PHE A 206 -6.53 -12.19 17.02
N GLY A 207 -6.47 -13.40 17.59
CA GLY A 207 -6.54 -13.59 19.04
C GLY A 207 -5.40 -12.91 19.81
N ASP A 208 -4.17 -12.95 19.29
CA ASP A 208 -3.05 -12.21 19.87
C ASP A 208 -3.28 -10.69 19.76
N PHE A 209 -3.74 -10.20 18.62
CA PHE A 209 -4.02 -8.78 18.39
C PHE A 209 -5.05 -8.20 19.39
N TRP A 210 -6.14 -8.92 19.64
CA TRP A 210 -7.17 -8.54 20.62
C TRP A 210 -6.63 -8.55 22.06
N ASN A 211 -5.84 -9.56 22.41
CA ASN A 211 -5.20 -9.65 23.74
C ASN A 211 -4.14 -8.55 23.97
N PHE A 212 -3.41 -8.14 22.93
CA PHE A 212 -2.38 -7.09 23.03
C PHE A 212 -2.96 -5.69 23.24
N ASN A 213 -4.15 -5.40 22.71
CA ASN A 213 -4.82 -4.11 22.85
C ASN A 213 -5.71 -3.99 24.09
N GLY A 214 -5.66 -4.97 25.01
CA GLY A 214 -6.43 -4.92 26.26
C GLY A 214 -7.92 -5.24 26.09
N PHE A 215 -8.36 -5.61 24.87
CA PHE A 215 -9.67 -6.19 24.68
C PHE A 215 -9.64 -7.63 25.20
N ASN A 216 -10.39 -7.89 26.27
CA ASN A 216 -10.68 -9.24 26.74
C ASN A 216 -11.64 -9.93 25.73
N GLY A 217 -11.19 -10.08 24.48
CA GLY A 217 -11.67 -11.14 23.61
C GLY A 217 -11.21 -12.43 24.28
N GLY A 218 -12.02 -12.92 25.22
CA GLY A 218 -11.69 -14.10 26.02
C GLY A 218 -11.24 -15.24 25.13
N ALA A 219 -10.68 -16.29 25.73
CA ALA A 219 -10.22 -17.53 25.08
C ALA A 219 -11.25 -18.26 24.16
N ASN A 220 -12.39 -17.62 23.85
CA ASN A 220 -13.45 -17.96 22.92
C ASN A 220 -13.66 -16.88 21.84
N ALA A 221 -12.62 -16.24 21.30
CA ALA A 221 -12.72 -15.63 19.97
C ALA A 221 -13.19 -16.74 19.03
N LYS A 222 -14.50 -16.81 18.76
CA LYS A 222 -15.11 -17.90 17.99
C LYS A 222 -14.36 -17.98 16.66
N ASN A 223 -14.04 -19.20 16.21
CA ASN A 223 -13.23 -19.52 15.02
C ASN A 223 -13.80 -19.00 13.67
N GLU A 224 -14.72 -18.03 13.68
CA GLU A 224 -15.50 -17.56 12.54
C GLU A 224 -15.49 -16.03 12.49
N ILE A 225 -14.31 -15.43 12.25
CA ILE A 225 -14.10 -13.97 12.14
C ILE A 225 -15.12 -13.30 11.19
N VAL A 226 -15.53 -14.01 10.14
CA VAL A 226 -16.55 -13.55 9.19
C VAL A 226 -17.90 -13.20 9.86
N LYS A 227 -18.21 -13.79 11.02
CA LYS A 227 -19.47 -13.56 11.75
C LYS A 227 -19.40 -12.46 12.80
N TYR A 228 -18.28 -11.75 12.91
CA TYR A 228 -18.19 -10.63 13.84
C TYR A 228 -19.11 -9.49 13.40
N THR A 229 -19.89 -8.98 14.35
CA THR A 229 -20.76 -7.81 14.18
C THR A 229 -19.93 -6.54 14.01
N PHE A 230 -20.54 -5.42 13.62
CA PHE A 230 -19.80 -4.16 13.49
C PHE A 230 -19.24 -3.71 14.83
N ASP A 231 -20.07 -3.76 15.88
CA ASP A 231 -19.67 -3.43 17.26
C ASP A 231 -18.48 -4.26 17.75
N TYR A 232 -18.41 -5.53 17.36
CA TYR A 232 -17.26 -6.38 17.69
C TYR A 232 -16.06 -6.10 16.77
N TRP A 233 -16.23 -5.48 15.61
CA TRP A 233 -15.09 -5.24 14.71
C TRP A 233 -14.36 -3.94 15.00
N GLU A 234 -15.09 -2.91 15.46
CA GLU A 234 -14.60 -1.53 15.48
C GLU A 234 -13.62 -1.18 16.60
N LEU A 235 -13.59 -1.91 17.73
CA LEU A 235 -12.63 -1.70 18.83
C LEU A 235 -12.81 -0.40 19.64
N ASP A 236 -14.05 -0.01 19.94
CA ASP A 236 -14.41 1.11 20.83
C ASP A 236 -13.76 2.46 20.44
N HIS A 237 -13.68 2.78 19.15
CA HIS A 237 -13.14 4.08 18.71
C HIS A 237 -14.03 5.23 19.21
N PRO A 238 -13.48 6.29 19.84
CA PRO A 238 -14.28 7.41 20.33
C PRO A 238 -15.11 8.11 19.25
N ILE A 239 -14.59 8.21 18.03
CA ILE A 239 -15.31 8.80 16.90
C ILE A 239 -16.47 7.91 16.44
N ILE A 240 -16.33 6.57 16.53
CA ILE A 240 -17.37 5.61 16.16
C ILE A 240 -18.50 5.64 17.21
N ASP A 241 -18.18 5.78 18.49
CA ASP A 241 -19.21 5.98 19.53
C ASP A 241 -20.11 7.19 19.23
N ILE A 242 -19.52 8.31 18.79
CA ILE A 242 -20.28 9.52 18.45
C ILE A 242 -21.08 9.34 17.15
N LEU A 243 -20.47 8.78 16.11
CA LEU A 243 -21.06 8.74 14.77
C LEU A 243 -22.00 7.55 14.52
N VAL A 244 -21.81 6.46 15.25
CA VAL A 244 -22.55 5.19 15.07
C VAL A 244 -23.38 4.87 16.31
N HIS A 245 -22.74 4.63 17.47
CA HIS A 245 -23.46 4.10 18.64
C HIS A 245 -24.48 5.08 19.22
N LYS A 246 -24.16 6.38 19.22
CA LYS A 246 -25.09 7.46 19.60
C LYS A 246 -26.01 7.90 18.48
N ASN A 247 -25.78 7.47 17.23
CA ASN A 247 -26.58 7.81 16.06
C ASN A 247 -26.79 6.59 15.12
N PRO A 248 -27.47 5.54 15.61
CA PRO A 248 -27.53 4.25 14.90
C PRO A 248 -28.39 4.30 13.63
N GLU A 249 -29.35 5.23 13.53
CA GLU A 249 -30.25 5.33 12.37
C GLU A 249 -29.49 5.69 11.10
N ARG A 250 -28.57 6.66 11.18
CA ARG A 250 -27.74 7.05 10.03
C ARG A 250 -26.86 5.90 9.57
N PHE A 251 -26.22 5.20 10.51
CA PHE A 251 -25.32 4.11 10.15
C PHE A 251 -26.08 2.90 9.59
N THR A 252 -27.24 2.56 10.15
CA THR A 252 -28.15 1.54 9.58
C THR A 252 -28.50 1.85 8.13
N LYS A 253 -28.82 3.12 7.82
CA LYS A 253 -29.08 3.55 6.44
C LYS A 253 -27.84 3.40 5.55
N ILE A 254 -26.65 3.75 6.06
CA ILE A 254 -25.39 3.56 5.31
C ILE A 254 -25.15 2.07 5.03
N ILE A 255 -25.35 1.18 6.01
CA ILE A 255 -25.25 -0.27 5.78
C ILE A 255 -26.21 -0.70 4.67
N HIS A 256 -27.48 -0.33 4.78
CA HIS A 256 -28.49 -0.62 3.75
C HIS A 256 -28.01 -0.17 2.35
N ASP A 257 -27.62 1.10 2.21
CA ASP A 257 -27.19 1.69 0.94
C ASP A 257 -25.95 0.98 0.37
N VAL A 258 -25.00 0.59 1.22
CA VAL A 258 -23.81 -0.18 0.81
C VAL A 258 -24.18 -1.58 0.32
N LEU A 259 -25.07 -2.29 1.05
CA LEU A 259 -25.50 -3.64 0.66
C LEU A 259 -26.28 -3.63 -0.66
N VAL A 260 -27.16 -2.65 -0.85
CA VAL A 260 -27.94 -2.47 -2.09
C VAL A 260 -27.02 -2.09 -3.25
N SER A 261 -26.13 -1.11 -3.08
CA SER A 261 -25.37 -0.56 -4.19
C SER A 261 -24.15 -1.38 -4.59
N ALA A 262 -23.45 -2.01 -3.63
CA ALA A 262 -22.11 -2.52 -3.89
C ALA A 262 -21.74 -3.84 -3.19
N PHE A 263 -22.35 -4.19 -2.06
CA PHE A 263 -21.98 -5.37 -1.27
C PHE A 263 -23.15 -6.34 -1.07
N ASN A 264 -23.50 -7.08 -2.13
CA ASN A 264 -24.37 -8.24 -2.01
C ASN A 264 -23.91 -9.38 -2.94
N PRO A 265 -24.29 -10.63 -2.64
CA PRO A 265 -23.86 -11.78 -3.44
C PRO A 265 -24.32 -11.74 -4.89
N SER A 266 -25.45 -11.09 -5.22
CA SER A 266 -25.95 -11.03 -6.60
C SER A 266 -25.00 -10.23 -7.48
N ILE A 267 -24.67 -9.00 -7.08
CA ILE A 267 -23.73 -8.14 -7.81
C ILE A 267 -22.32 -8.71 -7.80
N LEU A 268 -21.82 -9.07 -6.62
CA LEU A 268 -20.40 -9.38 -6.48
C LEU A 268 -20.04 -10.73 -7.10
N ASN A 269 -20.91 -11.74 -7.04
CA ASN A 269 -20.58 -13.04 -7.63
C ASN A 269 -20.54 -12.98 -9.16
N GLU A 270 -21.43 -12.20 -9.79
CA GLU A 270 -21.43 -11.98 -11.24
C GLU A 270 -20.10 -11.33 -11.67
N HIS A 271 -19.73 -10.21 -11.05
CA HIS A 271 -18.47 -9.53 -11.34
C HIS A 271 -17.23 -10.41 -11.05
N ILE A 272 -17.26 -11.19 -9.97
CA ILE A 272 -16.19 -12.16 -9.67
C ILE A 272 -16.08 -13.23 -10.77
N ASP A 273 -17.20 -13.71 -11.29
CA ASP A 273 -17.22 -14.72 -12.35
C ASP A 273 -16.67 -14.18 -13.68
N GLU A 274 -17.01 -12.94 -14.02
CA GLU A 274 -16.44 -12.21 -15.17
C GLU A 274 -14.92 -12.06 -15.04
N LEU A 275 -14.45 -11.57 -13.89
CA LEU A 275 -13.00 -11.42 -13.63
C LEU A 275 -12.29 -12.78 -13.63
N ARG A 276 -12.92 -13.82 -13.08
CA ARG A 276 -12.37 -15.18 -13.07
C ARG A 276 -12.16 -15.70 -14.48
N GLU A 277 -13.18 -15.58 -15.34
CA GLU A 277 -13.10 -16.01 -16.74
C GLU A 277 -12.04 -15.23 -17.51
N PHE A 278 -12.04 -13.90 -17.36
CA PHE A 278 -11.06 -13.02 -17.99
C PHE A 278 -9.62 -13.34 -17.59
N LEU A 279 -9.38 -13.62 -16.30
CA LEU A 279 -8.03 -13.83 -15.77
C LEU A 279 -7.48 -15.24 -15.98
N LEU A 280 -8.34 -16.25 -16.14
CA LEU A 280 -7.94 -17.65 -16.23
C LEU A 280 -6.77 -17.93 -17.21
N PRO A 281 -6.75 -17.41 -18.46
CA PRO A 281 -5.60 -17.61 -19.36
C PRO A 281 -4.31 -16.97 -18.83
N TYR A 282 -4.39 -15.81 -18.17
CA TYR A 282 -3.22 -15.10 -17.64
C TYR A 282 -2.69 -15.71 -16.35
N ILE A 283 -3.57 -16.29 -15.53
CA ILE A 283 -3.19 -17.10 -14.36
C ILE A 283 -2.44 -18.36 -14.82
N LYS A 284 -2.94 -19.04 -15.87
CA LYS A 284 -2.22 -20.16 -16.50
C LYS A 284 -0.85 -19.74 -16.99
N GLU A 285 -0.73 -18.58 -17.64
CA GLU A 285 0.55 -18.02 -18.09
C GLU A 285 1.50 -17.70 -16.90
N ASP A 286 1.01 -17.06 -15.83
CA ASP A 286 1.81 -16.68 -14.65
C ASP A 286 2.30 -17.89 -13.83
N THR A 287 1.56 -19.00 -13.91
CA THR A 287 1.84 -20.23 -13.16
C THR A 287 2.57 -21.29 -13.99
N THR A 288 2.89 -21.00 -15.26
CA THR A 288 3.64 -21.89 -16.14
C THR A 288 5.14 -21.57 -16.07
N PRO A 289 6.00 -22.52 -15.65
CA PRO A 289 7.44 -22.31 -15.66
C PRO A 289 8.00 -22.17 -17.09
N ASN A 290 9.04 -21.36 -17.24
CA ASN A 290 9.81 -21.29 -18.48
C ASN A 290 10.68 -22.55 -18.68
N ALA A 291 11.46 -22.59 -19.78
CA ALA A 291 12.33 -23.73 -20.11
C ALA A 291 13.37 -24.06 -19.00
N ASP A 292 13.75 -23.09 -18.19
CA ASP A 292 14.67 -23.24 -17.05
C ASP A 292 13.95 -23.63 -15.75
N GLY A 293 12.62 -23.86 -15.80
CA GLY A 293 11.80 -24.21 -14.64
C GLY A 293 11.47 -23.03 -13.72
N ASN A 294 11.70 -21.79 -14.14
CA ASN A 294 11.41 -20.60 -13.35
C ASN A 294 10.01 -20.04 -13.67
N LEU A 295 9.26 -19.67 -12.64
CA LEU A 295 7.99 -18.96 -12.80
C LEU A 295 8.22 -17.46 -13.14
N PRO A 296 7.36 -16.85 -13.97
CA PRO A 296 7.42 -15.43 -14.31
C PRO A 296 7.56 -14.50 -13.09
N GLY A 297 8.50 -13.56 -13.18
CA GLY A 297 8.70 -12.49 -12.20
C GLY A 297 9.21 -12.91 -10.82
N ARG A 298 9.55 -14.18 -10.61
CA ARG A 298 10.10 -14.69 -9.33
C ARG A 298 11.59 -14.39 -9.18
N ILE A 299 11.93 -13.11 -9.21
CA ILE A 299 13.31 -12.62 -9.27
C ILE A 299 14.00 -12.55 -7.91
N ASN A 300 13.24 -12.43 -6.81
CA ASN A 300 13.82 -12.37 -5.48
C ASN A 300 14.09 -13.78 -4.95
N LYS A 301 15.26 -14.32 -5.27
CA LYS A 301 15.68 -15.68 -4.89
C LYS A 301 15.79 -15.93 -3.38
N LYS A 302 15.91 -14.86 -2.58
CA LYS A 302 15.91 -14.92 -1.10
C LYS A 302 14.52 -14.74 -0.49
N GLY A 303 13.54 -14.35 -1.31
CA GLY A 303 12.18 -14.09 -0.85
C GLY A 303 11.43 -15.38 -0.53
N ASN A 304 10.38 -15.22 0.27
CA ASN A 304 9.40 -16.26 0.54
C ASN A 304 8.76 -16.69 -0.77
N LYS A 305 8.87 -17.98 -1.09
CA LYS A 305 8.29 -18.54 -2.30
C LYS A 305 6.77 -18.59 -2.16
N LYS A 306 6.07 -17.94 -3.08
CA LYS A 306 4.60 -17.93 -3.16
C LYS A 306 4.19 -18.54 -4.48
N ILE A 307 4.01 -19.86 -4.45
CA ILE A 307 3.59 -20.66 -5.61
C ILE A 307 2.11 -20.95 -5.45
N HIS A 308 1.34 -20.45 -6.40
CA HIS A 308 -0.09 -20.70 -6.52
C HIS A 308 -0.34 -21.47 -7.81
N THR A 309 -1.34 -22.33 -7.80
CA THR A 309 -1.79 -23.06 -8.99
C THR A 309 -3.09 -22.48 -9.53
N VAL A 310 -3.47 -22.85 -10.76
CA VAL A 310 -4.80 -22.53 -11.30
C VAL A 310 -5.91 -23.08 -10.38
N SER A 311 -5.70 -24.26 -9.79
CA SER A 311 -6.65 -24.84 -8.83
C SER A 311 -6.73 -24.05 -7.52
N ASP A 312 -5.61 -23.49 -7.04
CA ASP A 312 -5.64 -22.57 -5.90
C ASP A 312 -6.46 -21.31 -6.22
N PHE A 313 -6.30 -20.74 -7.42
CA PHE A 313 -7.07 -19.59 -7.88
C PHE A 313 -8.58 -19.86 -7.89
N GLU A 314 -9.00 -20.94 -8.55
CA GLU A 314 -10.42 -21.33 -8.62
C GLU A 314 -10.99 -21.67 -7.23
N SER A 315 -10.23 -22.44 -6.44
CA SER A 315 -10.68 -22.86 -5.10
C SER A 315 -10.77 -21.69 -4.12
N ASP A 316 -9.85 -20.73 -4.17
CA ASP A 316 -9.88 -19.56 -3.28
C ASP A 316 -11.07 -18.64 -3.62
N ILE A 317 -11.40 -18.50 -4.91
CA ILE A 317 -12.60 -17.76 -5.35
C ILE A 317 -13.87 -18.41 -4.80
N GLU A 318 -14.10 -19.70 -5.11
CA GLU A 318 -15.36 -20.37 -4.78
C GLU A 318 -15.51 -20.63 -3.28
N ASN A 319 -14.45 -21.11 -2.62
CA ASN A 319 -14.55 -21.62 -1.25
C ASN A 319 -14.24 -20.55 -0.18
N LYS A 320 -13.57 -19.45 -0.53
CA LYS A 320 -13.24 -18.39 0.45
C LYS A 320 -13.87 -17.05 0.10
N LEU A 321 -13.57 -16.50 -1.08
CA LEU A 321 -14.00 -15.14 -1.44
C LEU A 321 -15.53 -15.04 -1.50
N LYS A 322 -16.19 -15.88 -2.31
CA LYS A 322 -17.66 -15.88 -2.43
C LYS A 322 -18.34 -16.28 -1.12
N ASN A 323 -17.77 -17.25 -0.41
CA ASN A 323 -18.30 -17.65 0.90
C ASN A 323 -18.23 -16.52 1.93
N TRP A 324 -17.13 -15.75 1.96
CA TRP A 324 -17.03 -14.56 2.82
C TRP A 324 -18.12 -13.55 2.52
N ILE A 325 -18.29 -13.19 1.24
CA ILE A 325 -19.29 -12.21 0.80
C ILE A 325 -20.68 -12.66 1.22
N LYS A 326 -21.04 -13.92 0.95
CA LYS A 326 -22.33 -14.49 1.34
C LYS A 326 -22.55 -14.41 2.85
N THR A 327 -21.64 -14.97 3.64
CA THR A 327 -21.81 -15.01 5.09
C THR A 327 -21.84 -13.61 5.69
N LYS A 328 -21.01 -12.68 5.19
CA LYS A 328 -20.97 -11.34 5.73
C LYS A 328 -22.20 -10.51 5.38
N PHE A 329 -22.74 -10.68 4.17
CA PHE A 329 -24.03 -10.13 3.78
C PHE A 329 -25.16 -10.62 4.71
N GLU A 330 -25.22 -11.93 4.98
CA GLU A 330 -26.21 -12.52 5.91
C GLU A 330 -26.09 -11.93 7.32
N VAL A 331 -24.86 -11.79 7.83
CA VAL A 331 -24.57 -11.19 9.16
C VAL A 331 -25.03 -9.73 9.20
N ALA A 332 -24.73 -8.94 8.18
CA ALA A 332 -25.13 -7.54 8.13
C ALA A 332 -26.65 -7.37 8.07
N CYS A 333 -27.35 -8.19 7.28
CA CYS A 333 -28.80 -8.19 7.26
C CYS A 333 -29.41 -8.60 8.61
N GLU A 334 -28.88 -9.62 9.27
CA GLU A 334 -29.36 -10.05 10.59
C GLU A 334 -29.14 -8.97 11.66
N GLU A 335 -27.93 -8.39 11.71
CA GLU A 335 -27.55 -7.38 12.71
C GLU A 335 -28.40 -6.11 12.62
N TYR A 336 -28.67 -5.64 11.40
CA TYR A 336 -29.38 -4.38 11.17
C TYR A 336 -30.87 -4.57 10.82
N GLY A 337 -31.39 -5.81 10.92
CA GLY A 337 -32.81 -6.11 10.69
C GLY A 337 -33.28 -5.86 9.26
N LEU A 338 -32.41 -6.07 8.27
CA LEU A 338 -32.68 -5.85 6.85
C LEU A 338 -33.14 -7.15 6.17
N ASP A 339 -34.18 -7.09 5.33
CA ASP A 339 -34.61 -8.26 4.55
C ASP A 339 -33.69 -8.51 3.35
N GLN A 340 -33.09 -9.70 3.30
CA GLN A 340 -32.14 -10.06 2.25
C GLN A 340 -32.74 -10.00 0.84
N ASN A 341 -34.01 -10.39 0.68
CA ASN A 341 -34.65 -10.42 -0.63
C ASN A 341 -35.01 -8.99 -1.08
N GLU A 342 -35.39 -8.13 -0.15
CA GLU A 342 -35.61 -6.70 -0.41
C GLU A 342 -34.33 -6.03 -0.88
N ILE A 343 -33.22 -6.23 -0.17
CA ILE A 343 -31.90 -5.70 -0.57
C ILE A 343 -31.54 -6.17 -1.99
N ILE A 344 -31.67 -7.46 -2.27
CA ILE A 344 -31.37 -8.02 -3.60
C ILE A 344 -32.30 -7.42 -4.67
N ARG A 345 -33.60 -7.27 -4.38
CA ARG A 345 -34.57 -6.69 -5.31
C ARG A 345 -34.26 -5.23 -5.64
N GLU A 346 -33.98 -4.40 -4.62
CA GLU A 346 -33.61 -3.00 -4.81
C GLU A 346 -32.29 -2.86 -5.59
N SER A 347 -31.33 -3.74 -5.28
CA SER A 347 -30.05 -3.79 -5.97
C SER A 347 -30.21 -4.03 -7.48
N SER A 348 -31.10 -4.95 -7.86
CA SER A 348 -31.42 -5.23 -9.27
C SER A 348 -32.08 -4.05 -9.97
N ASN A 349 -33.03 -3.37 -9.33
CA ASN A 349 -33.72 -2.22 -9.93
C ASN A 349 -32.74 -1.06 -10.21
N ASN A 350 -31.81 -0.79 -9.28
CA ASN A 350 -30.79 0.24 -9.48
C ASN A 350 -29.86 -0.07 -10.67
N ASN A 351 -29.69 -1.34 -11.05
CA ASN A 351 -28.92 -1.68 -12.26
C ASN A 351 -29.71 -1.41 -13.55
N GLU A 352 -31.04 -1.51 -13.52
CA GLU A 352 -31.89 -1.22 -14.68
C GLU A 352 -31.93 0.29 -14.97
N ASP A 353 -32.12 1.12 -13.94
CA ASP A 353 -32.14 2.59 -14.08
C ASP A 353 -30.79 3.14 -14.59
N ASN A 354 -29.66 2.63 -14.08
CA ASN A 354 -28.33 3.02 -14.57
C ASN A 354 -28.07 2.59 -16.03
N ASN A 355 -28.73 1.55 -16.54
CA ASN A 355 -28.61 1.15 -17.95
C ASN A 355 -29.44 2.05 -18.87
N GLU A 356 -30.51 2.68 -18.38
CA GLU A 356 -31.28 3.68 -19.12
C GLU A 356 -30.51 5.01 -19.21
N ASP A 357 -29.93 5.49 -18.11
CA ASP A 357 -29.14 6.73 -18.07
C ASP A 357 -27.87 6.64 -18.94
N ASN A 358 -27.16 5.50 -18.93
CA ASN A 358 -26.00 5.28 -19.81
C ASN A 358 -26.37 5.27 -21.31
N ASN A 359 -27.62 4.98 -21.68
CA ASN A 359 -28.06 5.06 -23.07
C ASN A 359 -28.41 6.51 -23.48
N GLU A 360 -28.72 7.39 -22.52
CA GLU A 360 -28.95 8.81 -22.80
C GLU A 360 -27.63 9.59 -22.91
N GLU A 361 -26.64 9.36 -22.02
CA GLU A 361 -25.33 10.02 -22.10
C GLU A 361 -24.54 9.66 -23.38
N ASN A 362 -24.63 8.40 -23.84
CA ASN A 362 -24.02 7.99 -25.11
C ASN A 362 -24.66 8.64 -26.36
N ASN A 363 -25.87 9.19 -26.23
CA ASN A 363 -26.53 9.94 -27.31
C ASN A 363 -26.21 11.45 -27.27
N GLU A 364 -25.77 11.99 -26.13
CA GLU A 364 -25.35 13.38 -26.00
C GLU A 364 -23.88 13.59 -26.42
N GLU A 365 -22.97 12.66 -26.10
CA GLU A 365 -21.56 12.76 -26.55
C GLU A 365 -21.40 12.67 -28.08
N ASN A 366 -22.35 12.04 -28.79
CA ASN A 366 -22.33 11.99 -30.26
C ASN A 366 -22.80 13.29 -30.94
N ASN A 367 -23.34 14.26 -30.19
CA ASN A 367 -23.87 15.52 -30.74
C ASN A 367 -22.97 16.74 -30.47
N GLU A 368 -21.95 16.65 -29.60
CA GLU A 368 -21.09 17.79 -29.25
C GLU A 368 -19.78 17.90 -30.06
N GLU A 369 -19.41 16.92 -30.90
CA GLU A 369 -18.20 17.02 -31.75
C GLU A 369 -18.38 17.78 -33.08
N ASN A 370 -19.56 18.37 -33.35
CA ASN A 370 -19.81 19.11 -34.59
C ASN A 370 -20.23 20.55 -34.32
N ASN A 371 -19.32 21.42 -33.86
CA ASN A 371 -19.32 22.86 -34.14
C ASN A 371 -18.04 23.53 -33.60
N GLU A 372 -17.10 23.87 -34.48
CA GLU A 372 -16.41 25.17 -34.60
C GLU A 372 -15.16 25.08 -35.51
N ASP A 373 -15.31 25.59 -36.74
CA ASP A 373 -14.45 26.55 -37.49
C ASP A 373 -12.90 26.52 -37.32
N ASN A 374 -12.04 26.74 -38.33
CA ASN A 374 -12.11 26.94 -39.78
C ASN A 374 -10.67 27.04 -40.33
N ASN A 375 -10.52 26.75 -41.62
CA ASN A 375 -9.51 27.22 -42.59
C ASN A 375 -8.13 26.54 -42.76
N GLU A 376 -8.10 25.74 -43.84
CA GLU A 376 -7.21 25.81 -45.01
C GLU A 376 -5.69 25.69 -44.82
N ASP A 377 -5.15 24.52 -45.18
CA ASP A 377 -4.28 24.43 -46.36
C ASP A 377 -4.24 23.00 -46.94
N ASN A 378 -4.39 22.93 -48.27
CA ASN A 378 -4.50 21.72 -49.07
C ASN A 378 -3.18 20.93 -49.14
N ASN A 379 -3.25 19.59 -49.07
CA ASN A 379 -2.63 18.70 -50.06
C ASN A 379 -3.00 17.22 -49.83
N GLU A 380 -3.82 16.73 -50.78
CA GLU A 380 -3.86 15.41 -51.43
C GLU A 380 -3.49 14.14 -50.64
N ASP A 381 -4.53 13.33 -50.39
CA ASP A 381 -4.66 11.90 -50.69
C ASP A 381 -3.45 10.97 -50.44
N ASN A 382 -3.61 10.06 -49.49
CA ASN A 382 -3.99 8.68 -49.84
C ASN A 382 -4.41 7.87 -48.60
N ASN A 383 -5.63 7.36 -48.69
CA ASN A 383 -6.26 6.40 -47.81
C ASN A 383 -5.61 5.03 -48.04
N GLU A 384 -5.12 4.35 -47.01
CA GLU A 384 -5.05 2.89 -47.04
C GLU A 384 -5.05 2.29 -45.62
N ASN A 385 -6.18 1.65 -45.32
CA ASN A 385 -6.36 0.68 -44.24
C ASN A 385 -5.25 -0.38 -44.28
N PHE A 386 -4.67 -0.71 -43.13
CA PHE A 386 -3.98 -2.00 -42.97
C PHE A 386 -4.61 -2.82 -41.84
N GLU A 387 -5.47 -3.73 -42.29
CA GLU A 387 -5.89 -4.92 -41.58
C GLU A 387 -4.68 -5.78 -41.16
N SER A 388 -4.90 -6.47 -40.05
CA SER A 388 -4.07 -7.52 -39.50
C SER A 388 -3.90 -8.70 -40.47
N LYS A 389 -2.64 -9.09 -40.73
CA LYS A 389 -2.32 -10.44 -41.22
C LYS A 389 -1.15 -11.04 -40.46
N ALA A 390 -1.47 -12.08 -39.70
CA ALA A 390 -0.55 -13.13 -39.30
C ALA A 390 -0.02 -13.89 -40.53
N LEU A 391 1.17 -14.51 -40.41
CA LEU A 391 1.71 -15.69 -41.12
C LEU A 391 3.16 -15.88 -40.62
N THR A 392 3.46 -16.86 -39.75
CA THR A 392 4.00 -18.21 -40.01
C THR A 392 5.32 -18.32 -40.79
N ASN A 393 6.31 -18.86 -40.05
CA ASN A 393 7.30 -19.90 -40.39
C ASN A 393 8.46 -19.67 -41.38
N ASN A 394 9.65 -19.92 -40.82
CA ASN A 394 10.74 -20.80 -41.27
C ASN A 394 12.12 -20.16 -41.47
N ASP A 395 13.06 -20.87 -40.85
CA ASP A 395 14.51 -20.73 -40.85
C ASP A 395 15.14 -20.68 -42.24
N GLU A 396 16.18 -19.87 -42.36
CA GLU A 396 17.42 -20.23 -43.08
C GLU A 396 18.58 -19.38 -42.52
N THR A 397 19.63 -20.05 -42.05
CA THR A 397 20.98 -19.51 -41.80
C THR A 397 21.81 -19.71 -43.08
N PRO A 398 22.90 -18.94 -43.40
CA PRO A 398 24.02 -18.71 -42.49
C PRO A 398 24.84 -17.40 -42.67
N ASN A 399 25.64 -17.06 -41.66
CA ASN A 399 27.11 -17.09 -41.72
C ASN A 399 27.78 -15.99 -40.87
N GLU A 400 28.84 -16.41 -40.19
CA GLU A 400 29.66 -15.64 -39.27
C GLU A 400 30.38 -14.48 -39.96
N ASN A 401 30.45 -13.32 -39.29
CA ASN A 401 31.60 -12.44 -39.44
C ASN A 401 31.97 -11.77 -38.12
N LYS A 402 33.15 -12.17 -37.63
CA LYS A 402 33.89 -11.60 -36.52
C LYS A 402 34.06 -10.09 -36.69
N ARG A 403 33.62 -9.30 -35.70
CA ARG A 403 34.27 -8.02 -35.37
C ARG A 403 34.70 -7.99 -33.91
N LYS A 404 36.00 -7.74 -33.76
CA LYS A 404 36.81 -7.75 -32.55
C LYS A 404 36.29 -6.76 -31.53
N ARG A 405 36.22 -7.20 -30.27
CA ARG A 405 36.14 -6.33 -29.09
C ARG A 405 37.44 -5.55 -28.95
N THR A 406 37.35 -4.23 -29.07
CA THR A 406 38.40 -3.32 -28.61
C THR A 406 38.23 -3.16 -27.10
N LEU A 407 39.19 -3.71 -26.33
CA LEU A 407 39.31 -3.43 -24.90
C LEU A 407 39.63 -1.95 -24.72
N PHE A 408 38.73 -1.20 -24.08
CA PHE A 408 39.12 0.01 -23.37
C PHE A 408 39.79 -0.39 -22.06
N LYS A 409 41.12 -0.26 -22.02
CA LYS A 409 41.91 -0.24 -20.78
C LYS A 409 41.55 1.04 -20.04
N TYR A 410 40.92 0.92 -18.87
CA TYR A 410 40.93 2.01 -17.90
C TYR A 410 42.23 1.95 -17.11
N HIS A 411 42.83 3.13 -16.98
CA HIS A 411 44.12 3.38 -16.36
C HIS A 411 44.02 3.22 -14.85
N ASP A 412 45.02 2.55 -14.27
CA ASP A 412 45.35 2.64 -12.85
C ASP A 412 45.55 4.10 -12.46
N ASN A 413 44.81 4.57 -11.47
CA ASN A 413 45.19 5.73 -10.68
C ASN A 413 44.71 5.55 -9.24
N LYS A 414 45.71 5.41 -8.36
CA LYS A 414 45.78 5.79 -6.94
C LYS A 414 44.47 5.80 -6.13
N ILE A 415 44.47 4.90 -5.14
CA ILE A 415 43.73 4.93 -3.88
C ILE A 415 43.50 6.37 -3.41
N SER A 416 42.22 6.75 -3.39
CA SER A 416 41.67 7.90 -2.69
C SER A 416 40.83 7.34 -1.54
N ASP A 417 40.94 7.93 -0.35
CA ASP A 417 40.21 7.64 0.89
C ASP A 417 38.69 7.93 0.78
N ASP A 418 38.05 7.64 -0.35
CA ASP A 418 36.65 7.92 -0.58
C ASP A 418 35.80 6.76 -0.09
N CYS A 419 34.83 7.06 0.78
CA CYS A 419 34.02 6.00 1.33
C CYS A 419 32.96 5.53 0.33
N TRP A 420 32.91 4.21 0.21
CA TRP A 420 32.15 3.47 -0.78
C TRP A 420 30.63 3.70 -0.73
N SER A 421 30.08 4.19 0.39
CA SER A 421 28.63 4.38 0.51
C SER A 421 28.09 5.60 -0.25
N GLU A 422 28.94 6.58 -0.57
CA GLU A 422 28.53 7.78 -1.29
C GLU A 422 28.08 7.47 -2.72
N ILE A 423 28.71 6.48 -3.36
CA ILE A 423 28.30 5.96 -4.68
C ILE A 423 26.89 5.36 -4.64
N LEU A 424 26.46 4.89 -3.46
CA LEU A 424 25.12 4.35 -3.22
C LEU A 424 24.13 5.42 -2.71
N GLY A 425 24.56 6.69 -2.67
CA GLY A 425 23.74 7.81 -2.22
C GLY A 425 23.69 8.01 -0.70
N TYR A 426 24.58 7.38 0.06
CA TYR A 426 24.63 7.47 1.52
C TYR A 426 25.93 8.10 2.02
N SER A 427 25.84 8.99 3.00
CA SER A 427 27.00 9.66 3.60
C SER A 427 27.98 8.69 4.25
N CYS A 428 29.25 9.06 4.34
CA CYS A 428 30.25 8.31 5.10
C CYS A 428 30.14 8.53 6.60
N CYS A 429 30.36 7.47 7.41
CA CYS A 429 30.45 7.64 8.85
C CYS A 429 31.77 8.34 9.18
N LYS A 430 31.68 9.55 9.74
CA LYS A 430 32.83 10.41 10.03
C LYS A 430 33.38 10.20 11.43
N LYS A 431 32.51 9.84 12.41
CA LYS A 431 32.91 9.63 13.81
C LYS A 431 32.38 8.33 14.42
N ASN A 432 31.49 7.61 13.73
CA ASN A 432 30.91 6.37 14.21
C ASN A 432 31.47 5.13 13.48
N CYS A 433 32.10 4.24 14.22
CA CYS A 433 32.63 2.97 13.72
C CYS A 433 31.80 1.74 14.13
N LYS A 434 30.66 1.97 14.82
CA LYS A 434 29.77 0.89 15.25
C LYS A 434 28.99 0.35 14.07
N VAL A 435 29.34 -0.86 13.67
CA VAL A 435 28.62 -1.60 12.63
C VAL A 435 27.27 -2.05 13.19
N VAL A 436 26.20 -1.37 12.78
CA VAL A 436 24.83 -1.78 13.10
C VAL A 436 24.26 -2.74 12.05
N TYR A 437 24.88 -2.80 10.88
CA TYR A 437 24.40 -3.60 9.76
C TYR A 437 25.51 -3.90 8.76
N ILE A 438 25.55 -5.12 8.20
CA ILE A 438 26.52 -5.53 7.16
C ILE A 438 25.74 -6.09 5.99
N ASP A 439 26.07 -5.65 4.79
CA ASP A 439 25.57 -6.24 3.54
C ASP A 439 26.69 -6.46 2.52
N ASN A 440 26.31 -6.82 1.30
CA ASN A 440 27.24 -7.11 0.22
C ASN A 440 28.05 -5.89 -0.25
N ASN A 441 27.65 -4.67 0.12
CA ASN A 441 28.34 -3.44 -0.24
C ASN A 441 29.38 -3.03 0.81
N GLY A 442 29.15 -3.36 2.08
CA GLY A 442 30.09 -3.11 3.17
C GLY A 442 29.43 -3.01 4.54
N LYS A 443 30.17 -2.46 5.51
CA LYS A 443 29.74 -2.26 6.91
C LYS A 443 29.03 -0.92 7.08
N TRP A 444 27.87 -0.89 7.72
CA TRP A 444 27.05 0.32 7.86
C TRP A 444 26.91 0.75 9.32
N GLY A 445 26.96 2.06 9.54
CA GLY A 445 26.76 2.76 10.80
C GLY A 445 25.54 3.67 10.76
N ILE A 446 25.20 4.28 11.90
CA ILE A 446 24.20 5.35 12.00
C ILE A 446 24.84 6.56 12.65
N GLU A 447 24.83 7.72 11.99
CA GLU A 447 25.34 8.98 12.51
C GLU A 447 24.32 10.10 12.23
N ASN A 448 24.01 10.94 13.22
CA ASN A 448 22.93 11.96 13.14
C ASN A 448 21.57 11.37 12.68
N ASN A 449 21.19 10.20 13.19
CA ASN A 449 20.00 9.43 12.79
C ASN A 449 19.93 9.07 11.29
N GLN A 450 21.05 9.15 10.57
CA GLN A 450 21.14 8.77 9.16
C GLN A 450 22.11 7.60 8.96
N ARG A 451 21.77 6.72 8.02
CA ARG A 451 22.60 5.55 7.69
C ARG A 451 23.84 6.01 6.93
N CYS A 452 25.00 5.55 7.38
CA CYS A 452 26.28 5.92 6.80
C CYS A 452 27.18 4.70 6.53
N GLY A 453 28.04 4.76 5.51
CA GLY A 453 29.01 3.71 5.23
C GLY A 453 30.22 3.81 6.15
N ILE A 454 30.57 2.71 6.82
CA ILE A 454 31.75 2.65 7.68
C ILE A 454 32.97 2.42 6.79
N ASN A 455 33.89 3.37 6.84
CA ASN A 455 35.18 3.23 6.19
C ASN A 455 36.17 2.54 7.14
N GLU A 456 36.67 1.39 6.71
CA GLU A 456 37.64 0.62 7.49
C GLU A 456 38.98 1.36 7.64
N SER A 457 39.35 2.32 6.79
CA SER A 457 40.58 3.12 6.99
C SER A 457 40.45 4.17 8.13
N ILE A 458 39.22 4.56 8.49
CA ILE A 458 38.93 5.43 9.66
C ILE A 458 38.79 4.59 10.94
N CYS A 459 38.28 3.36 10.82
CA CYS A 459 37.92 2.51 11.94
C CYS A 459 38.95 1.40 12.28
N ASN A 460 39.91 1.13 11.39
CA ASN A 460 41.09 0.35 11.72
C ASN A 460 42.16 1.27 12.32
N SER A 461 42.42 1.04 13.59
CA SER A 461 43.35 1.75 14.43
C SER A 461 44.78 1.82 13.87
N LYS A 462 45.06 2.87 13.10
CA LYS A 462 46.35 3.58 13.19
C LYS A 462 46.22 5.11 13.24
N SER A 463 45.01 5.67 13.25
CA SER A 463 44.83 7.13 13.24
C SER A 463 43.61 7.63 14.02
N ALA A 464 43.50 7.31 15.31
CA ALA A 464 42.80 8.15 16.29
C ALA A 464 43.16 7.69 17.71
N SER A 465 43.55 8.63 18.56
CA SER A 465 44.26 8.42 19.83
C SER A 465 43.38 8.07 21.05
N LEU A 466 42.23 7.42 20.89
CA LEU A 466 41.23 7.27 21.97
C LEU A 466 40.65 5.84 22.04
N GLN A 467 40.56 5.26 23.25
CA GLN A 467 40.33 3.81 23.46
C GLN A 467 38.88 3.39 23.78
N CYS A 468 38.00 4.31 24.20
CA CYS A 468 36.59 4.04 24.52
C CYS A 468 35.72 5.31 24.46
N TYR A 469 34.39 5.18 24.60
CA TYR A 469 33.44 6.30 24.58
C TYR A 469 33.63 7.28 25.75
N GLY A 470 33.96 6.77 26.94
CA GLY A 470 34.23 7.59 28.11
C GLY A 470 35.38 8.59 27.91
N GLU A 471 36.44 8.17 27.23
CA GLU A 471 37.62 9.00 26.96
C GLU A 471 37.34 10.09 25.92
N ILE A 472 36.47 9.80 24.94
CA ILE A 472 35.99 10.76 23.94
C ILE A 472 35.21 11.90 24.60
N THR A 473 34.35 11.57 25.57
CA THR A 473 33.51 12.55 26.27
C THR A 473 34.19 13.19 27.48
N LYS A 474 35.36 12.66 27.90
CA LYS A 474 36.09 13.01 29.15
C LYS A 474 35.24 12.93 30.42
N LYS A 475 34.09 12.27 30.35
CA LYS A 475 33.11 12.22 31.45
C LYS A 475 33.26 10.96 32.28
N TYR A 476 33.76 9.87 31.68
CA TYR A 476 33.96 8.58 32.32
C TYR A 476 35.27 7.93 31.84
N PRO A 477 35.97 7.14 32.66
CA PRO A 477 37.16 6.42 32.23
C PRO A 477 36.81 5.21 31.36
N CYS A 478 37.80 4.67 30.63
CA CYS A 478 37.67 3.37 29.97
C CYS A 478 37.81 2.23 30.97
N CYS A 479 36.97 1.20 30.85
CA CYS A 479 37.10 -0.02 31.64
C CYS A 479 38.40 -0.74 31.32
N LYS A 480 39.03 -1.33 32.33
CA LYS A 480 40.23 -2.15 32.15
C LYS A 480 39.86 -3.53 31.64
N GLU A 481 38.76 -4.09 32.14
CA GLU A 481 38.21 -5.38 31.75
C GLU A 481 37.08 -5.20 30.73
N CYS A 482 36.83 -6.24 29.94
CA CYS A 482 35.80 -6.29 28.91
C CYS A 482 34.46 -6.85 29.44
N LYS A 483 34.09 -6.49 30.67
CA LYS A 483 32.90 -7.05 31.34
C LYS A 483 31.76 -6.03 31.39
N THR A 484 30.76 -6.26 30.55
CA THR A 484 29.59 -5.39 30.42
C THR A 484 28.56 -5.67 31.52
N VAL A 485 28.13 -4.61 32.20
CA VAL A 485 27.13 -4.65 33.28
C VAL A 485 25.78 -4.11 32.81
N TYR A 486 25.78 -3.09 31.93
CA TYR A 486 24.59 -2.66 31.21
C TYR A 486 24.94 -1.96 29.89
N ILE A 487 23.95 -1.81 29.01
CA ILE A 487 24.09 -1.23 27.67
C ILE A 487 23.04 -0.14 27.49
N ASP A 488 23.44 1.01 26.97
CA ASP A 488 22.53 2.09 26.59
C ASP A 488 22.88 2.66 25.19
N LYS A 489 22.29 3.81 24.86
CA LYS A 489 22.51 4.49 23.57
C LYS A 489 23.94 5.00 23.36
N ASP A 490 24.70 5.17 24.44
CA ASP A 490 26.04 5.75 24.46
C ASP A 490 27.13 4.67 24.41
N GLY A 491 26.81 3.42 24.77
CA GLY A 491 27.68 2.27 24.58
C GLY A 491 27.49 1.16 25.60
N GLU A 492 28.47 0.26 25.66
CA GLU A 492 28.56 -0.74 26.71
C GLU A 492 29.30 -0.17 27.92
N TRP A 493 28.76 -0.45 29.10
CA TRP A 493 29.26 0.09 30.36
C TRP A 493 29.63 -1.02 31.31
N GLY A 494 30.81 -0.87 31.93
CA GLY A 494 31.28 -1.70 33.02
C GLY A 494 31.24 -0.93 34.34
N PHE A 495 31.40 -1.65 35.44
CA PHE A 495 31.50 -1.06 36.76
C PHE A 495 32.75 -1.57 37.45
N GLU A 496 33.76 -0.70 37.55
CA GLU A 496 35.08 -1.03 38.10
C GLU A 496 35.49 0.00 39.14
N ASN A 497 36.13 -0.45 40.23
CA ASN A 497 36.58 0.41 41.33
C ASN A 497 35.49 1.35 41.87
N ASN A 498 34.27 0.84 42.06
CA ASN A 498 33.10 1.60 42.51
C ASN A 498 32.71 2.78 41.60
N SER A 499 33.08 2.74 40.33
CA SER A 499 32.79 3.79 39.36
C SER A 499 32.35 3.22 38.02
N LEU A 500 31.50 3.98 37.34
CA LEU A 500 31.03 3.66 36.01
C LEU A 500 32.13 3.93 34.97
N CYS A 501 32.42 2.95 34.13
CA CYS A 501 33.41 3.06 33.06
C CYS A 501 32.82 2.60 31.72
N SER A 502 33.35 3.13 30.63
CA SER A 502 32.95 2.75 29.27
C SER A 502 33.84 1.63 28.74
N ILE A 503 33.24 0.59 28.17
CA ILE A 503 33.99 -0.56 27.62
C ILE A 503 34.84 -0.12 26.43
N LYS A 504 36.08 -0.62 26.37
CA LYS A 504 37.02 -0.32 25.30
C LYS A 504 36.54 -0.90 23.98
N TYR A 505 36.78 -0.19 22.88
CA TYR A 505 36.42 -0.67 21.55
C TYR A 505 37.22 -1.93 21.13
N SER A 506 38.36 -2.19 21.78
CA SER A 506 39.14 -3.41 21.58
C SER A 506 38.54 -4.66 22.23
N CYS A 507 37.52 -4.49 23.07
CA CYS A 507 36.75 -5.59 23.64
C CYS A 507 35.74 -6.05 22.57
N VAL A 508 36.16 -6.99 21.72
CA VAL A 508 35.31 -7.60 20.68
C VAL A 508 34.72 -8.91 21.19
#